data_AF-B4L0H9-F1
#
_entry.id   AF-B4L0H9-F1
#
_cell.length_a   1.000
_cell.length_b   1.000
_cell.length_c   1.000
_cell.angle_alpha   90.00
_cell.angle_beta   90.00
_cell.angle_gamma   90.00
#
_symmetry.space_group_name_H-M   'P 1'
#
loop_
_entity.id
_entity.type
_entity.pdbx_description
1 polymer ?
#
loop_
_entity_poly.entity_id
_entity_poly.type
_entity_poly.pdbx_seq_one_letter_code
_entity_poly.pdbx_strand_id
1 'polypeptide(L)'
;MQIQIIFVVLLVICFTAIHSQRSDCDKIYNACVSCRRNRMNTTELNNLCRRTIRDRVWRDQTQCDLQLISCRNPCEKLSCRNIAAAARMPPRRP
;
A
#
# COMPACT_ATOMS: atom_id res chain seq x y z
N MET A 1 12.20 -35.45 26.45
CA MET A 1 12.86 -34.14 26.64
C MET A 1 13.30 -33.52 25.31
N GLN A 2 14.03 -34.22 24.42
CA GLN A 2 14.52 -33.61 23.17
C GLN A 2 13.43 -33.24 22.13
N ILE A 3 12.40 -34.09 21.94
CA ILE A 3 11.32 -33.82 20.96
C ILE A 3 10.52 -32.56 21.30
N GLN A 4 10.30 -32.29 22.59
CA GLN A 4 9.59 -31.11 23.07
C GLN A 4 10.35 -29.82 22.74
N ILE A 5 11.68 -29.83 22.90
CA ILE A 5 12.56 -28.70 22.56
C ILE A 5 12.53 -28.44 21.05
N ILE A 6 12.59 -29.48 20.23
CA ILE A 6 12.52 -29.36 18.77
C ILE A 6 11.20 -28.71 18.34
N PHE A 7 10.07 -29.13 18.91
CA PHE A 7 8.77 -28.53 18.61
C PHE A 7 8.69 -27.05 18.99
N VAL A 8 9.24 -26.68 20.15
CA VAL A 8 9.28 -25.28 20.60
C VAL A 8 10.13 -24.43 19.66
N VAL A 9 11.32 -24.92 19.27
CA VAL A 9 12.19 -24.21 18.31
C VAL A 9 11.52 -24.06 16.96
N LEU A 10 10.87 -25.11 16.46
CA LEU A 10 10.19 -25.09 15.16
C LEU A 10 9.01 -24.12 15.15
N LEU A 11 8.23 -24.06 16.25
CA LEU A 11 7.19 -23.05 16.43
C LEU A 11 7.76 -21.63 16.43
N VAL A 12 8.83 -21.37 17.18
CA VAL A 12 9.49 -20.04 17.22
C VAL A 12 10.00 -19.63 15.84
N ILE A 13 10.60 -20.55 15.08
CA ILE A 13 11.05 -20.29 13.70
C ILE A 13 9.86 -19.99 12.79
N CYS A 14 8.77 -20.76 12.86
CA CYS A 14 7.56 -20.51 12.08
C CYS A 14 6.96 -19.12 12.39
N PHE A 15 6.85 -18.74 13.66
CA PHE A 15 6.30 -17.43 14.04
C PHE A 15 7.20 -16.28 13.58
N THR A 16 8.52 -16.40 13.75
CA THR A 16 9.47 -15.34 13.35
C THR A 16 9.61 -15.22 11.83
N ALA A 17 9.51 -16.32 11.08
CA ALA A 17 9.54 -16.31 9.61
C ALA A 17 8.33 -15.56 9.02
N ILE A 18 7.15 -15.70 9.62
CA ILE A 18 5.94 -14.98 9.18
C ILE A 18 6.10 -13.48 9.41
N HIS A 19 6.66 -13.06 10.55
CA HIS A 19 6.89 -11.65 10.85
C HIS A 19 7.94 -10.99 9.93
N SER A 20 8.89 -11.76 9.40
CA SER A 20 9.94 -11.25 8.52
C SER A 20 9.49 -11.02 7.08
N GLN A 21 8.29 -11.44 6.67
CA GLN A 21 7.80 -11.28 5.30
C GLN A 21 7.22 -9.87 5.06
N ARG A 22 7.87 -8.82 5.58
CA ARG A 22 7.54 -7.44 5.26
C ARG A 22 7.96 -7.21 3.80
N SER A 23 6.98 -7.14 2.91
CA SER A 23 7.23 -6.83 1.50
C SER A 23 7.95 -5.49 1.40
N ASP A 24 9.06 -5.48 0.66
CA ASP A 24 9.79 -4.26 0.33
C ASP A 24 8.97 -3.49 -0.70
N CYS A 25 8.01 -2.69 -0.21
CA CYS A 25 7.04 -1.98 -1.03
C CYS A 25 7.72 -1.04 -2.04
N ASP A 26 8.92 -0.55 -1.73
CA ASP A 26 9.68 0.33 -2.61
C ASP A 26 10.25 -0.45 -3.80
N LYS A 27 10.70 -1.69 -3.60
CA LYS A 27 11.06 -2.59 -4.71
C LYS A 27 9.87 -2.90 -5.60
N ILE A 28 8.69 -3.14 -5.01
CA ILE A 28 7.45 -3.37 -5.77
C ILE A 28 7.09 -2.13 -6.61
N TYR A 29 7.18 -0.95 -6.02
CA TYR A 29 6.93 0.31 -6.73
C TYR A 29 7.93 0.51 -7.88
N ASN A 30 9.22 0.31 -7.64
CA ASN A 30 10.27 0.46 -8.64
C ASN A 30 10.06 -0.51 -9.82
N ALA A 31 9.69 -1.77 -9.54
CA ALA A 31 9.33 -2.74 -10.57
C ALA A 31 8.07 -2.31 -11.34
N CYS A 32 7.07 -1.77 -10.64
CA CYS A 32 5.83 -1.29 -11.23
C CYS A 32 6.06 -0.15 -12.22
N VAL A 33 6.81 0.89 -11.82
CA VAL A 33 7.10 2.05 -12.68
C VAL A 33 8.03 1.69 -13.84
N SER A 34 8.89 0.69 -13.67
CA SER A 34 9.73 0.16 -14.74
C SER A 34 8.92 -0.59 -15.81
N CYS A 35 7.69 -1.01 -15.51
CA CYS A 35 6.86 -1.75 -16.46
C CYS A 35 6.19 -0.79 -17.46
N ARG A 36 6.80 -0.68 -18.65
CA ARG A 36 6.35 0.19 -19.77
C ARG A 36 4.89 -0.03 -20.22
N ARG A 37 4.30 -1.19 -19.91
CA ARG A 37 2.91 -1.53 -20.27
C ARG A 37 1.88 -1.19 -19.21
N ASN A 38 2.27 -0.64 -18.06
CA ASN A 38 1.35 -0.41 -16.94
C ASN A 38 0.49 0.86 -17.13
N ARG A 39 -0.29 0.89 -18.22
CA ARG A 39 -1.31 1.91 -18.51
C ARG A 39 -2.69 1.41 -18.09
N MET A 40 -2.85 0.97 -16.85
CA MET A 40 -4.20 0.86 -16.31
C MET A 40 -4.78 2.26 -16.06
N ASN A 41 -6.06 2.41 -16.38
CA ASN A 41 -6.72 3.69 -16.41
C ASN A 41 -7.21 4.09 -15.01
N THR A 42 -6.43 4.90 -14.28
CA THR A 42 -6.85 5.47 -12.99
C THR A 42 -7.68 6.75 -13.14
N THR A 43 -8.02 7.16 -14.36
CA THR A 43 -8.74 8.43 -14.63
C THR A 43 -10.10 8.48 -13.94
N GLU A 44 -10.85 7.40 -13.94
CA GLU A 44 -12.18 7.37 -13.31
C GLU A 44 -12.08 7.55 -11.79
N LEU A 45 -11.17 6.82 -11.14
CA LEU A 45 -10.88 6.97 -9.72
C LEU A 45 -10.44 8.42 -9.38
N ASN A 46 -9.51 8.97 -10.16
CA ASN A 46 -9.02 10.33 -9.94
C ASN A 46 -10.13 11.37 -10.09
N ASN A 47 -10.98 11.23 -11.12
CA ASN A 47 -12.13 12.10 -11.33
C ASN A 47 -13.16 11.98 -10.20
N LEU A 48 -13.45 10.76 -9.75
CA LEU A 48 -14.35 10.50 -8.65
C LEU A 48 -13.82 11.16 -7.37
N CYS A 49 -12.59 10.86 -6.97
CA CYS A 49 -12.01 11.38 -5.75
C CYS A 49 -11.87 12.90 -5.74
N ARG A 50 -11.50 13.51 -6.87
CA ARG A 50 -11.46 14.97 -7.02
C ARG A 50 -12.83 15.63 -6.77
N ARG A 51 -13.93 14.95 -7.09
CA ARG A 51 -15.30 15.43 -6.84
C ARG A 51 -15.76 15.15 -5.41
N THR A 52 -15.34 14.02 -4.83
CA THR A 52 -15.75 13.55 -3.51
C THR A 52 -15.06 14.29 -2.37
N ILE A 53 -13.73 14.50 -2.43
CA ILE A 53 -12.97 15.16 -1.36
C ILE A 53 -12.68 16.62 -1.71
N ARG A 54 -13.46 17.53 -1.11
CA ARG A 54 -13.34 18.97 -1.34
C ARG A 54 -12.44 19.68 -0.33
N ASP A 55 -12.12 19.01 0.78
CA ASP A 55 -11.27 19.48 1.87
C ASP A 55 -9.77 19.36 1.56
N ARG A 56 -9.38 18.68 0.48
CA ARG A 56 -7.98 18.47 0.09
C ARG A 56 -7.73 18.79 -1.37
N VAL A 57 -6.49 19.16 -1.70
CA VAL A 57 -6.05 19.32 -3.09
C VAL A 57 -5.69 17.93 -3.63
N TRP A 58 -6.58 17.37 -4.44
CA TRP A 58 -6.35 16.05 -5.06
C TRP A 58 -5.18 16.10 -6.05
N ARG A 59 -4.26 15.13 -5.92
CA ARG A 59 -3.21 14.86 -6.89
C ARG A 59 -3.47 13.51 -7.53
N ASP A 60 -3.38 13.45 -8.86
CA ASP A 60 -3.70 12.22 -9.57
C ASP A 60 -2.76 11.09 -9.18
N GLN A 61 -3.36 9.94 -8.87
CA GLN A 61 -2.66 8.73 -8.48
C GLN A 61 -2.54 7.80 -9.70
N THR A 62 -1.34 7.27 -9.90
CA THR A 62 -1.10 6.17 -10.85
C THR A 62 -1.42 4.83 -10.20
N GLN A 63 -1.48 3.77 -11.00
CA GLN A 63 -1.62 2.42 -10.48
C GLN A 63 -0.48 2.06 -9.50
N CYS A 64 0.75 2.44 -9.83
CA CYS A 64 1.90 2.15 -8.99
C CYS A 64 1.81 2.87 -7.64
N ASP A 65 1.28 4.10 -7.63
CA ASP A 65 1.03 4.82 -6.38
C ASP A 65 -0.01 4.09 -5.52
N LEU A 66 -1.10 3.62 -6.13
CA LEU A 66 -2.14 2.86 -5.42
C LEU A 66 -1.60 1.53 -4.86
N GLN A 67 -0.78 0.82 -5.63
CA GLN A 67 -0.12 -0.41 -5.17
C GLN A 67 0.85 -0.14 -4.03
N LEU A 68 1.63 0.95 -4.10
CA LEU A 68 2.52 1.36 -3.03
C LEU A 68 1.72 1.69 -1.75
N ILE A 69 0.61 2.41 -1.89
CA ILE A 69 -0.28 2.74 -0.77
C ILE A 69 -0.87 1.47 -0.15
N SER A 70 -1.38 0.53 -0.95
CA SER A 70 -1.90 -0.75 -0.45
C SER A 70 -0.84 -1.60 0.22
N CYS A 71 0.38 -1.66 -0.34
CA CYS A 71 1.47 -2.42 0.24
C CYS A 71 1.89 -1.86 1.60
N ARG A 72 1.96 -0.53 1.72
CA ARG A 72 2.33 0.14 2.98
C ARG A 72 1.23 0.11 4.04
N ASN A 73 -0.03 0.01 3.62
CA ASN A 73 -1.20 0.05 4.50
C ASN A 73 -2.13 -1.16 4.24
N PRO A 74 -1.68 -2.40 4.52
CA PRO A 74 -2.40 -3.62 4.13
C PRO A 74 -3.77 -3.79 4.80
N CYS A 75 -3.98 -3.12 5.94
CA CYS A 75 -5.25 -3.16 6.68
C CYS A 75 -6.20 -2.01 6.32
N GLU A 76 -5.78 -1.07 5.48
CA GLU A 76 -6.61 0.09 5.11
C GLU A 76 -7.29 -0.10 3.76
N LYS A 77 -8.60 0.19 3.71
CA LYS A 77 -9.33 0.23 2.44
C LYS A 77 -8.86 1.42 1.59
N LEU A 78 -8.71 1.21 0.29
CA LEU A 78 -8.43 2.25 -0.71
C LEU A 78 -9.65 3.17 -0.94
N SER A 79 -9.98 4.01 0.04
CA SER A 79 -10.95 5.10 -0.12
C SER A 79 -10.25 6.39 -0.54
N CYS A 80 -10.96 7.33 -1.17
CA CYS A 80 -10.38 8.64 -1.54
C CYS A 80 -9.75 9.37 -0.33
N ARG A 81 -10.36 9.26 0.86
CA ARG A 81 -9.83 9.89 2.09
C ARG A 81 -8.54 9.22 2.55
N ASN A 82 -8.48 7.89 2.53
CA ASN A 82 -7.29 7.14 2.93
C ASN A 82 -6.16 7.34 1.93
N ILE A 83 -6.46 7.32 0.63
CA ILE A 83 -5.49 7.63 -0.43
C ILE A 83 -4.93 9.04 -0.23
N ALA A 84 -5.78 10.03 0.00
CA ALA A 84 -5.33 11.41 0.22
C ALA A 84 -4.48 11.57 1.49
N ALA A 85 -4.81 10.83 2.56
CA ALA A 85 -4.03 10.80 3.78
C ALA A 85 -2.66 10.14 3.56
N ALA A 86 -2.64 8.95 2.96
CA ALA A 86 -1.42 8.20 2.65
C ALA A 86 -0.49 8.96 1.69
N ALA A 87 -1.07 9.63 0.69
CA ALA A 87 -0.34 10.50 -0.24
C ALA A 87 -0.04 11.90 0.33
N ARG A 88 -0.34 12.15 1.61
CA ARG A 88 -0.10 13.43 2.32
C ARG A 88 -0.59 14.65 1.53
N MET A 89 -1.80 14.56 0.97
CA MET A 89 -2.39 15.63 0.19
C MET A 89 -2.71 16.84 1.08
N PRO A 90 -2.34 18.06 0.66
CA PRO A 90 -2.52 19.25 1.48
C PRO A 90 -4.01 19.60 1.62
N PRO A 91 -4.40 20.24 2.73
CA PRO A 91 -5.75 20.77 2.87
C PRO A 91 -6.00 21.82 1.79
N ARG A 92 -7.23 21.86 1.29
CA ARG A 92 -7.72 22.95 0.47
C ARG A 92 -7.98 24.10 1.44
N ARG A 93 -7.21 25.19 1.33
CA ARG A 93 -7.44 26.37 2.16
C ARG A 93 -8.90 26.84 2.00
N PRO A 94 -9.57 27.25 3.08
CA PRO A 94 -10.91 27.82 3.00
C PRO A 94 -10.92 29.10 2.18
#